data_AF-A0A1W2DNK9-F1
#
_entry.id   AF-A0A1W2DNK9-F1
#
_cell.length_a   1.000
_cell.length_b   1.000
_cell.length_c   1.000
_cell.angle_alpha   90.00
_cell.angle_beta   90.00
_cell.angle_gamma   90.00
#
_symmetry.space_group_name_H-M   'P 1'
#
loop_
_entity.id
_entity.type
_entity.pdbx_description
1 polymer ?
#
loop_
_entity_poly.entity_id
_entity_poly.type
_entity_poly.pdbx_seq_one_letter_code
_entity_poly.pdbx_strand_id
1 'polypeptide(L)' 'MTTRRVNHGKGDRDASDWKPPRQAAWCEFATAYILIKIRYRLSVDHAELHGLRQMMAACPA' A
#
# COMPACT_ATOMS: atom_id res chain seq x y z
N MET A 1 21.65 -6.69 2.17
CA MET A 1 21.44 -5.32 2.67
C MET A 1 20.05 -4.84 2.26
N THR A 2 19.05 -5.08 3.10
CA THR A 2 17.70 -4.49 2.93
C THR A 2 17.80 -3.02 3.33
N THR A 3 17.79 -2.12 2.35
CA THR A 3 17.99 -0.70 2.59
C THR A 3 16.86 -0.14 3.45
N ARG A 4 17.23 0.39 4.62
CA ARG A 4 16.40 1.08 5.63
C ARG A 4 15.73 2.38 5.10
N ARG A 5 15.65 2.58 3.79
CA ARG A 5 15.16 3.79 3.10
C ARG A 5 13.71 3.70 2.63
N VAL A 6 13.05 2.55 2.76
CA VAL A 6 11.64 2.40 2.36
C VAL A 6 10.68 2.84 3.47
N ASN A 7 11.09 2.73 4.75
CA ASN A 7 10.21 3.04 5.89
C ASN A 7 10.14 4.52 6.27
N HIS A 8 11.07 5.37 5.83
CA HIS A 8 11.11 6.77 6.28
C HIS A 8 10.19 7.71 5.47
N GLY A 9 9.72 7.26 4.29
CA GLY A 9 8.75 7.98 3.46
C GLY A 9 7.30 7.61 3.73
N LYS A 10 7.05 6.54 4.51
CA LYS A 10 5.71 6.06 4.82
C LYS A 10 5.00 6.93 5.87
N GLY A 11 5.71 7.54 6.83
CA GLY A 11 5.17 8.56 7.77
C GLY A 11 3.70 8.41 8.17
N ASP A 12 2.98 9.54 8.29
CA ASP A 12 1.50 9.62 8.27
C ASP A 12 0.94 9.57 6.83
N ARG A 13 1.73 9.08 5.88
CA ARG A 13 1.36 9.04 4.46
C ARG A 13 0.68 7.72 4.18
N ASP A 14 -0.60 7.83 3.89
CA ASP A 14 -1.47 6.73 3.55
C ASP A 14 -1.01 6.05 2.25
N ALA A 15 -1.55 4.86 1.94
CA ALA A 15 -1.18 4.12 0.71
C ALA A 15 -1.50 4.89 -0.59
N SER A 16 -2.21 6.03 -0.50
CA SER A 16 -2.38 7.04 -1.55
C SER A 16 -1.09 7.79 -1.88
N ASP A 17 -0.29 8.13 -0.87
CA ASP A 17 0.85 9.07 -0.97
C ASP A 17 2.18 8.37 -1.25
N TRP A 18 2.27 7.07 -0.92
CA TRP A 18 3.47 6.28 -1.19
C TRP A 18 3.14 4.94 -1.84
N LYS A 19 3.67 4.74 -3.05
CA LYS A 19 3.60 3.48 -3.78
C LYS A 19 5.01 2.92 -3.96
N PRO A 20 5.21 1.59 -3.85
CA PRO A 20 6.48 0.96 -4.17
C PRO A 20 6.87 1.30 -5.63
N PRO A 21 8.14 1.60 -5.95
CA PRO A 21 8.54 1.86 -7.34
C PRO A 21 8.47 0.60 -8.22
N ARG A 22 8.36 -0.60 -7.64
CA ARG A 22 8.21 -1.86 -8.37
C ARG A 22 6.75 -2.30 -8.40
N GLN A 23 6.18 -2.41 -9.59
CA GLN A 23 4.81 -2.89 -9.79
C GLN A 23 4.59 -4.32 -9.27
N ALA A 24 5.61 -5.20 -9.36
CA ALA A 24 5.53 -6.55 -8.81
C ALA A 24 5.26 -6.59 -7.30
N ALA A 25 5.64 -5.53 -6.56
CA ALA A 25 5.39 -5.41 -5.13
C ALA A 25 4.03 -4.75 -4.81
N TRP A 26 3.29 -4.27 -5.81
CA TRP A 26 2.03 -3.55 -5.59
C TRP A 26 0.94 -4.47 -5.06
N CYS A 27 0.82 -5.67 -5.62
CA CYS A 27 -0.20 -6.63 -5.23
C CYS A 27 0.00 -7.11 -3.78
N GLU A 28 1.22 -7.52 -3.45
CA GLU A 28 1.57 -7.98 -2.10
C GLU A 28 1.40 -6.85 -1.07
N PHE A 29 1.88 -5.64 -1.40
CA PHE A 29 1.74 -4.48 -0.53
C PHE A 29 0.27 -4.10 -0.30
N ALA A 30 -0.53 -3.98 -1.37
CA ALA A 30 -1.94 -3.60 -1.27
C ALA A 30 -2.73 -4.64 -0.45
N THR A 31 -2.49 -5.93 -0.68
CA THR A 31 -3.13 -7.02 0.07
C THR A 31 -2.77 -6.96 1.56
N ALA A 32 -1.48 -6.87 1.89
CA ALA A 32 -1.03 -6.76 3.27
C ALA A 32 -1.60 -5.52 3.97
N TYR A 33 -1.64 -4.39 3.26
CA TYR A 33 -2.15 -3.12 3.77
C TYR A 33 -3.65 -3.17 4.08
N ILE A 34 -4.45 -3.72 3.16
CA ILE A 34 -5.89 -3.95 3.35
C ILE A 34 -6.13 -4.87 4.56
N LEU A 35 -5.38 -5.98 4.67
CA LEU A 35 -5.51 -6.91 5.78
C LEU A 35 -5.20 -6.26 7.14
N ILE A 36 -4.19 -5.39 7.21
CA ILE A 36 -3.87 -4.63 8.43
C ILE A 36 -5.04 -3.69 8.79
N LYS A 37 -5.54 -2.90 7.83
CA LYS A 37 -6.64 -1.96 8.09
C LYS A 37 -7.90 -2.69 8.55
N ILE A 38 -8.23 -3.84 7.95
CA ILE A 38 -9.36 -4.69 8.38
C ILE A 38 -9.12 -5.23 9.81
N ARG A 39 -7.94 -5.80 10.07
CA ARG A 39 -7.60 -6.39 11.38
C ARG A 39 -7.72 -5.38 12.52
N TYR A 40 -7.26 -4.15 12.29
CA TYR A 40 -7.29 -3.09 13.29
C TYR A 40 -8.52 -2.18 13.18
N ARG A 41 -9.47 -2.48 12.28
CA ARG A 41 -10.68 -1.68 12.01
C ARG A 41 -10.37 -0.19 11.77
N LEU A 42 -9.31 0.07 11.02
CA LEU A 42 -8.88 1.42 10.67
C LEU A 42 -9.68 1.93 9.48
N SER A 43 -10.02 3.22 9.53
CA SER A 43 -10.65 3.93 8.43
C SER A 43 -9.71 4.02 7.23
N VAL A 44 -10.31 4.07 6.04
CA VAL A 44 -9.66 4.30 4.76
C VAL A 44 -10.41 5.44 4.08
N ASP A 45 -9.69 6.45 3.59
CA ASP A 45 -10.31 7.55 2.84
C ASP A 45 -10.49 7.18 1.36
N HIS A 46 -11.18 8.03 0.60
CA HIS A 46 -11.43 7.77 -0.82
C HIS A 46 -10.15 7.77 -1.67
N ALA A 47 -9.13 8.56 -1.32
CA ALA A 47 -7.89 8.63 -2.08
C ALA A 47 -7.04 7.38 -1.87
N GLU A 48 -6.95 6.90 -0.64
CA GLU A 48 -6.27 5.68 -0.21
C GLU A 48 -6.94 4.45 -0.85
N LEU A 49 -8.28 4.39 -0.86
CA LEU A 49 -9.02 3.34 -1.54
C LEU A 49 -8.75 3.32 -3.06
N HIS A 50 -8.70 4.49 -3.69
CA HIS A 50 -8.37 4.60 -5.11
C HIS A 50 -6.94 4.13 -5.41
N GLY A 51 -5.97 4.52 -4.57
CA GLY A 51 -4.59 4.05 -4.66
C GLY A 51 -4.48 2.53 -4.54
N LEU A 52 -5.15 1.95 -3.54
CA LEU A 52 -5.18 0.48 -3.34
C LEU A 52 -5.82 -0.25 -4.52
N ARG A 53 -6.92 0.26 -5.08
CA ARG A 53 -7.54 -0.33 -6.28
C ARG A 53 -6.61 -0.32 -7.49
N GLN A 54 -5.88 0.77 -7.72
CA GLN A 54 -4.89 0.84 -8.80
C GLN A 54 -3.76 -0.17 -8.60
N MET A 55 -3.33 -0.39 -7.35
CA MET A 55 -2.29 -1.36 -7.04
C MET A 55 -2.79 -2.80 -7.21
N MET A 56 -4.05 -3.08 -6.84
CA MET A 56 -4.67 -4.38 -7.06
C MET A 56 -4.90 -4.68 -8.55
N ALA A 57 -5.12 -3.66 -9.39
CA ALA A 57 -5.21 -3.85 -10.84
C ALA A 57 -3.88 -4.32 -11.47
N ALA A 58 -2.75 -4.19 -10.77
CA ALA A 58 -1.46 -4.71 -11.19
C ALA A 58 -1.17 -6.12 -10.64
N CYS A 59 -2.12 -6.75 -9.94
CA CYS A 59 -2.01 -8.15 -9.54
C CYS A 59 -2.02 -9.05 -10.78
N PRO A 60 -1.12 -10.06 -10.86
CA PRO A 60 -1.26 -11.11 -11.88
C PRO A 60 -2.59 -11.85 -11.67
N ALA A 61 -3.25 -12.18 -12.79
CA ALA A 61 -4.49 -12.95 -12.82
C ALA A 61 -4.28 -14.39 -12.37
#